data_AF-A0A1V5LKZ7-F1
#
_entry.id   AF-A0A1V5LKZ7-F1
#
_cell.length_a   1.000
_cell.length_b   1.000
_cell.length_c   1.000
_cell.angle_alpha   90.00
_cell.angle_beta   90.00
_cell.angle_gamma   90.00
#
_symmetry.space_group_name_H-M   'P 1'
#
loop_
_entity.id
_entity.type
_entity.pdbx_description
1 polymer ?
#
loop_
_entity_poly.entity_id
_entity_poly.type
_entity_poly.pdbx_seq_one_letter_code
_entity_poly.pdbx_strand_id
1 'polypeptide(L)'
;MTLYTSVLDYQRYSIRGGSGEGGGLEFDYAANWSFHPLEMVTFFIPSFMGFGGATYWGKMPFTDYPLYFSVIVFLLAGLAILLRRDRTTWIMTIVALFSLLVSFGKHLPLLYGPLFKLLPYFNKFRVPSMIHIILDIAMLILAGIGLQALFELRTQLPQLKPMERSRKMKGVKRYLYAFTGIVLLLVLIVLLGKSIYMGMAGSGGHTLNEAQRLEAYNKALLDSFKSIGLLALAIVLIFQFLKNNLTRLTLTLSLSAMVIFDLIMVDAKIIHPRDKSDEKAFFAATPAVQYLKQEKELYRIFPVLDDKSGNWYMYHLIPNISGYSAAKVRLYQDFLDETGFGSQDRYGLNSFMSKYWRVGMRDNRVTPVEVPLDQIAPERRAFDSAMLDMLNVKYLVLQYLPLNDPRYQPVADPEQIPLYRNTTVLPRAFFADSTRQFTGRKNIFDFMKSGRFDPRRVAIIEENPPFAVAPAGANTAEITRHDLHQIDIAAQVKSPTILVLSEIYYPAGWKAYVDGKETRIFKTNYLLRGLFLRPGDHQIVFKFDPASYRAGKWISTLTLLLLLGLLGYALWLLYQRRRKQPPVTA
;
A
#
# COMPACT_ATOMS: atom_id res chain seq x y z
N MET A 1 -18.60 2.58 2.50
CA MET A 1 -18.24 4.00 2.34
C MET A 1 -16.99 4.28 3.15
N THR A 2 -16.12 5.18 2.71
CA THR A 2 -14.87 5.57 3.40
C THR A 2 -14.92 7.06 3.72
N LEU A 3 -14.32 7.48 4.83
CA LEU A 3 -14.09 8.90 5.12
C LEU A 3 -13.28 9.51 3.97
N TYR A 4 -13.76 10.62 3.41
CA TYR A 4 -13.05 11.33 2.35
C TYR A 4 -11.89 12.16 2.92
N THR A 5 -10.78 11.50 3.25
CA THR A 5 -9.55 12.16 3.68
C THR A 5 -8.77 12.61 2.45
N SER A 6 -8.58 13.93 2.28
CA SER A 6 -7.69 14.41 1.23
C SER A 6 -6.25 14.04 1.57
N VAL A 7 -5.46 13.65 0.56
CA VAL A 7 -4.02 13.37 0.76
C VAL A 7 -3.31 14.60 1.33
N LEU A 8 -3.73 15.81 0.92
CA LEU A 8 -3.17 17.08 1.37
C LEU A 8 -3.23 17.25 2.90
N ASP A 9 -4.39 16.98 3.50
CA ASP A 9 -4.56 17.13 4.94
C ASP A 9 -4.03 15.90 5.68
N TYR A 10 -4.36 14.71 5.17
CA TYR A 10 -4.01 13.44 5.80
C TYR A 10 -2.50 13.21 5.91
N GLN A 11 -1.71 13.67 4.92
CA GLN A 11 -0.26 13.45 4.89
C GLN A 11 0.39 13.87 6.22
N ARG A 12 0.03 15.02 6.78
CA ARG A 12 0.63 15.55 8.02
C ARG A 12 0.39 14.67 9.25
N TYR A 13 -0.69 13.90 9.24
CA TYR A 13 -1.10 13.05 10.35
C TYR A 13 -0.85 11.57 10.05
N SER A 14 -0.30 11.23 8.89
CA SER A 14 -0.06 9.86 8.47
C SER A 14 1.27 9.33 9.00
N ILE A 15 1.35 8.02 9.25
CA ILE A 15 2.63 7.33 9.45
C ILE A 15 3.60 7.49 8.26
N ARG A 16 3.11 7.83 7.06
CA ARG A 16 3.89 7.96 5.82
C ARG A 16 4.18 9.42 5.40
N GLY A 17 3.83 10.39 6.24
CA GLY A 17 3.88 11.81 5.92
C GLY A 17 5.24 12.51 5.98
N GLY A 18 6.28 11.82 6.45
CA GLY A 18 7.51 12.45 6.94
C GLY A 18 7.38 12.92 8.40
N SER A 19 8.49 13.16 9.09
CA SER A 19 8.57 13.60 10.50
C SER A 19 8.95 15.08 10.68
N GLY A 20 9.36 15.78 9.62
CA GLY A 20 9.81 17.19 9.68
C GLY A 20 8.82 18.19 9.10
N GLU A 21 9.01 19.47 9.44
CA GLU A 21 8.17 20.62 9.04
C GLU A 21 8.02 20.82 7.50
N GLY A 22 8.80 20.12 6.67
CA GLY A 22 8.68 20.09 5.21
C GLY A 22 7.95 18.87 4.60
N GLY A 23 7.62 17.84 5.38
CA GLY A 23 6.80 16.69 4.94
C GLY A 23 7.38 15.84 3.80
N GLY A 24 8.66 15.44 3.89
CA GLY A 24 9.35 14.52 2.96
C GLY A 24 9.82 13.23 3.63
N LEU A 25 10.18 12.23 2.83
CA LEU A 25 10.73 10.96 3.30
C LEU A 25 12.26 11.07 3.52
N GLU A 26 12.79 10.24 4.42
CA GLU A 26 14.24 10.03 4.53
C GLU A 26 14.79 9.35 3.29
N PHE A 27 16.00 9.72 2.87
CA PHE A 27 16.60 9.24 1.63
C PHE A 27 16.69 7.72 1.57
N ASP A 28 17.22 7.08 2.63
CA ASP A 28 17.40 5.62 2.68
C ASP A 28 16.06 4.90 2.61
N TYR A 29 15.05 5.42 3.32
CA TYR A 29 13.71 4.87 3.26
C TYR A 29 13.11 5.02 1.85
N ALA A 30 13.25 6.19 1.22
CA ALA A 30 12.72 6.44 -0.11
C ALA A 30 13.39 5.58 -1.18
N ALA A 31 14.72 5.43 -1.11
CA ALA A 31 15.54 4.72 -2.07
C ALA A 31 15.64 3.20 -1.82
N ASN A 32 14.89 2.63 -0.87
CA ASN A 32 15.00 1.20 -0.54
C ASN A 32 14.74 0.26 -1.72
N TRP A 33 13.74 0.55 -2.56
CA TRP A 33 13.45 -0.21 -3.79
C TRP A 33 14.09 0.42 -5.03
N SER A 34 15.38 0.72 -4.92
CA SER A 34 16.17 1.14 -6.08
C SER A 34 16.42 -0.05 -7.00
N PHE A 35 16.23 0.13 -8.30
CA PHE A 35 16.45 -0.91 -9.29
C PHE A 35 17.96 -1.07 -9.53
N HIS A 36 18.54 -2.21 -9.17
CA HIS A 36 19.97 -2.41 -9.41
C HIS A 36 20.25 -2.60 -10.91
N PRO A 37 21.31 -2.02 -11.51
CA PRO A 37 21.57 -2.14 -12.95
C PRO A 37 21.63 -3.58 -13.48
N LEU A 38 22.14 -4.52 -12.67
CA LEU A 38 22.15 -5.95 -13.00
C LEU A 38 20.73 -6.52 -13.19
N GLU A 39 19.72 -5.96 -12.54
CA GLU A 39 18.32 -6.40 -12.70
C GLU A 39 17.78 -6.05 -14.09
N MET A 40 18.45 -5.21 -14.90
CA MET A 40 18.08 -5.00 -16.30
C MET A 40 18.09 -6.29 -17.13
N VAL A 41 18.81 -7.33 -16.70
CA VAL A 41 18.76 -8.64 -17.35
C VAL A 41 17.34 -9.23 -17.32
N THR A 42 16.52 -8.86 -16.31
CA THR A 42 15.12 -9.30 -16.23
C THR A 42 14.25 -8.78 -17.36
N PHE A 43 14.66 -7.70 -18.04
CA PHE A 43 13.96 -7.20 -19.24
C PHE A 43 13.97 -8.22 -20.39
N PHE A 44 14.97 -9.12 -20.39
CA PHE A 44 15.15 -10.17 -21.40
C PHE A 44 14.87 -11.56 -20.85
N ILE A 45 15.24 -11.83 -19.59
CA ILE A 45 15.10 -13.14 -18.94
C ILE A 45 14.40 -12.89 -17.59
N PRO A 46 13.06 -12.94 -17.52
CA PRO A 46 12.31 -12.47 -16.35
C PRO A 46 12.77 -13.10 -15.04
N SER A 47 13.00 -14.42 -15.01
CA SER A 47 13.42 -15.10 -13.80
C SER A 47 14.92 -15.02 -13.48
N PHE A 48 15.70 -14.16 -14.16
CA PHE A 48 17.16 -14.08 -13.92
C PHE A 48 17.49 -13.76 -12.46
N MET A 49 16.77 -12.82 -11.84
CA MET A 49 16.91 -12.46 -10.42
C MET A 49 16.13 -13.38 -9.47
N GLY A 50 15.73 -14.56 -9.96
CA GLY A 50 14.54 -15.25 -9.47
C GLY A 50 13.27 -14.61 -10.03
N PHE A 51 12.15 -15.29 -9.87
CA PHE A 51 10.87 -14.75 -10.37
C PHE A 51 10.31 -13.69 -9.42
N GLY A 52 10.55 -13.82 -8.12
CA GLY A 52 9.88 -13.05 -7.08
C GLY A 52 9.70 -13.90 -5.83
N GLY A 53 9.18 -13.28 -4.76
CA GLY A 53 8.89 -13.95 -3.50
C GLY A 53 10.10 -14.74 -2.98
N ALA A 54 9.91 -16.04 -2.74
CA ALA A 54 10.92 -16.91 -2.14
C ALA A 54 12.15 -17.17 -3.02
N THR A 55 12.07 -16.88 -4.33
CA THR A 55 13.18 -17.08 -5.27
C THR A 55 13.95 -15.81 -5.59
N TYR A 56 13.48 -14.65 -5.12
CA TYR A 56 14.11 -13.37 -5.43
C TYR A 56 15.45 -13.20 -4.71
N TRP A 57 16.51 -12.95 -5.48
CA TRP A 57 17.87 -12.75 -4.95
C TRP A 57 18.47 -11.37 -5.29
N GLY A 58 17.68 -10.47 -5.90
CA GLY A 58 18.10 -9.11 -6.23
C GLY A 58 18.32 -8.20 -5.03
N LYS A 59 18.52 -6.89 -5.25
CA LYS A 59 18.96 -5.94 -4.19
C LYS A 59 17.82 -5.16 -3.54
N MET A 60 16.59 -5.30 -4.02
CA MET A 60 15.41 -4.72 -3.37
C MET A 60 15.03 -5.52 -2.11
N PRO A 61 14.30 -4.93 -1.14
CA PRO A 61 13.88 -5.65 0.06
C PRO A 61 12.97 -6.86 -0.23
N PHE A 62 12.10 -6.75 -1.24
CA PHE A 62 11.33 -7.85 -1.82
C PHE A 62 10.71 -7.39 -3.13
N THR A 63 10.33 -8.33 -3.99
CA THR A 63 9.43 -8.13 -5.13
C THR A 63 8.65 -9.42 -5.38
N ASP A 64 7.41 -9.32 -5.82
CA ASP A 64 6.56 -10.49 -6.12
C ASP A 64 6.74 -11.01 -7.55
N TYR A 65 7.25 -10.17 -8.44
CA TYR A 65 7.45 -10.48 -9.86
C TYR A 65 8.61 -9.66 -10.44
N PRO A 66 9.17 -10.06 -11.60
CA PRO A 66 10.23 -9.32 -12.25
C PRO A 66 9.68 -8.23 -13.16
N LEU A 67 10.49 -7.21 -13.44
CA LEU A 67 10.18 -6.22 -14.46
C LEU A 67 10.55 -6.79 -15.83
N TYR A 68 9.55 -6.99 -16.71
CA TYR A 68 9.72 -7.65 -18.02
C TYR A 68 8.92 -6.94 -19.12
N PHE A 69 9.51 -6.82 -20.32
CA PHE A 69 8.94 -6.06 -21.46
C PHE A 69 8.67 -6.89 -22.71
N SER A 70 9.15 -8.14 -22.76
CA SER A 70 9.40 -8.89 -23.99
C SER A 70 10.62 -8.44 -24.77
N VAL A 71 11.44 -9.43 -25.17
CA VAL A 71 12.59 -9.24 -26.07
C VAL A 71 12.18 -8.59 -27.41
N ILE A 72 10.94 -8.82 -27.86
CA ILE A 72 10.40 -8.29 -29.13
C ILE A 72 10.18 -6.77 -29.02
N VAL A 73 9.68 -6.28 -27.88
CA VAL A 73 9.45 -4.85 -27.66
C VAL A 73 10.79 -4.09 -27.69
N PHE A 74 11.82 -4.62 -27.02
CA PHE A 74 13.17 -4.03 -27.07
C PHE A 74 13.77 -4.04 -28.47
N LEU A 75 13.60 -5.14 -29.22
CA LEU A 75 14.05 -5.25 -30.61
C LEU A 75 13.41 -4.18 -31.50
N LEU A 76 12.09 -3.99 -31.39
CA LEU A 76 11.36 -3.00 -32.18
C LEU A 76 11.70 -1.57 -31.75
N ALA A 77 11.84 -1.31 -30.45
CA ALA A 77 12.20 0.01 -29.94
C ALA A 77 13.58 0.47 -30.44
N GLY A 78 14.58 -0.42 -30.48
CA GLY A 78 15.88 -0.08 -31.05
C GLY A 78 15.84 0.12 -32.58
N LEU A 79 14.97 -0.59 -33.30
CA LEU A 79 14.73 -0.30 -34.72
C LEU A 79 14.14 1.09 -34.94
N ALA A 80 13.32 1.59 -34.02
CA ALA A 80 12.81 2.96 -34.07
C ALA A 80 13.95 3.98 -34.07
N ILE A 81 14.88 3.85 -33.11
CA ILE A 81 16.05 4.73 -32.96
C ILE A 81 16.97 4.66 -34.18
N LEU A 82 17.14 3.45 -34.74
CA LEU A 82 17.98 3.22 -35.92
C LEU A 82 17.38 3.83 -37.19
N LEU A 83 16.09 3.59 -37.44
CA LEU A 83 15.44 3.85 -38.73
C LEU A 83 14.75 5.20 -38.79
N ARG A 84 14.31 5.74 -37.65
CA ARG A 84 13.47 6.96 -37.58
C ARG A 84 14.01 7.96 -36.57
N ARG A 85 14.70 8.98 -37.08
CA ARG A 85 15.38 10.02 -36.28
C ARG A 85 14.58 11.32 -36.20
N ASP A 86 13.27 11.22 -35.99
CA ASP A 86 12.41 12.39 -35.81
C ASP A 86 12.36 12.84 -34.34
N ARG A 87 11.75 14.01 -34.11
CA ARG A 87 11.63 14.61 -32.78
C ARG A 87 10.93 13.67 -31.79
N THR A 88 9.90 12.96 -32.23
CA THR A 88 9.11 12.07 -31.37
C THR A 88 9.94 10.87 -30.90
N THR A 89 10.69 10.20 -31.78
CA THR A 89 11.58 9.09 -31.39
C THR A 89 12.60 9.53 -30.36
N TRP A 90 13.23 10.69 -30.56
CA TRP A 90 14.24 11.19 -29.62
C TRP A 90 13.65 11.57 -28.26
N ILE A 91 12.49 12.23 -28.22
CA ILE A 91 11.81 12.53 -26.95
C ILE A 91 11.50 11.23 -26.20
N MET A 92 10.92 10.22 -26.86
CA MET A 92 10.60 8.95 -26.20
C MET A 92 11.86 8.22 -25.74
N THR A 93 12.96 8.28 -26.51
CA THR A 93 14.24 7.67 -26.13
C THR A 93 14.85 8.34 -24.91
N ILE A 94 14.83 9.68 -24.86
CA ILE A 94 15.31 10.45 -23.70
C ILE A 94 14.44 10.15 -22.47
N VAL A 95 13.12 10.10 -22.63
CA VAL A 95 12.19 9.77 -21.53
C VAL A 95 12.42 8.35 -21.00
N ALA A 96 12.58 7.37 -21.89
CA ALA A 96 12.92 6.00 -21.52
C ALA A 96 14.24 5.93 -20.74
N LEU A 97 15.31 6.54 -21.30
CA LEU A 97 16.62 6.54 -20.67
C LEU A 97 16.62 7.27 -19.33
N PHE A 98 16.00 8.45 -19.25
CA PHE A 98 15.87 9.20 -18.01
C PHE A 98 15.14 8.39 -16.94
N SER A 99 14.01 7.77 -17.29
CA SER A 99 13.23 6.95 -16.35
C SER A 99 14.04 5.75 -15.85
N LEU A 100 14.75 5.05 -16.74
CA LEU A 100 15.65 3.96 -16.36
C LEU A 100 16.78 4.43 -15.43
N LEU A 101 17.43 5.55 -15.73
CA LEU A 101 18.54 6.05 -14.90
C LEU A 101 18.05 6.53 -13.53
N VAL A 102 16.88 7.15 -13.45
CA VAL A 102 16.26 7.56 -12.17
C VAL A 102 15.84 6.34 -11.36
N SER A 103 15.39 5.25 -11.99
CA SER A 103 14.98 4.03 -11.29
C SER A 103 16.13 3.36 -10.53
N PHE A 104 17.38 3.61 -10.95
CA PHE A 104 18.57 3.13 -10.25
C PHE A 104 18.73 3.69 -8.83
N GLY A 105 18.07 4.81 -8.51
CA GLY A 105 17.99 5.31 -7.14
C GLY A 105 19.35 5.40 -6.43
N LYS A 106 19.49 4.68 -5.31
CA LYS A 106 20.75 4.62 -4.54
C LYS A 106 21.93 4.00 -5.29
N HIS A 107 21.70 3.28 -6.38
CA HIS A 107 22.75 2.74 -7.27
C HIS A 107 23.26 3.78 -8.29
N LEU A 108 22.57 4.92 -8.43
CA LEU A 108 23.04 6.09 -9.19
C LEU A 108 22.81 7.39 -8.39
N PRO A 109 23.48 7.56 -7.24
CA PRO A 109 23.22 8.68 -6.33
C PRO A 109 23.57 10.04 -6.93
N LEU A 110 24.46 10.08 -7.93
CA LEU A 110 24.82 11.31 -8.66
C LEU A 110 23.65 11.91 -9.44
N LEU A 111 22.70 11.08 -9.89
CA LEU A 111 21.47 11.54 -10.55
C LEU A 111 20.33 11.64 -9.54
N TYR A 112 20.08 10.56 -8.80
CA TYR A 112 18.91 10.48 -7.92
C TYR A 112 19.01 11.40 -6.70
N GLY A 113 20.20 11.60 -6.14
CA GLY A 113 20.44 12.44 -4.95
C GLY A 113 20.05 13.90 -5.16
N PRO A 114 20.56 14.59 -6.20
CA PRO A 114 20.16 15.95 -6.53
C PRO A 114 18.66 16.07 -6.82
N LEU A 115 18.07 15.13 -7.57
CA LEU A 115 16.62 15.10 -7.81
C LEU A 115 15.85 15.02 -6.49
N PHE A 116 16.27 14.15 -5.59
CA PHE A 116 15.63 13.98 -4.28
C PHE A 116 15.71 15.21 -3.39
N LYS A 117 16.84 15.92 -3.40
CA LYS A 117 17.05 17.07 -2.52
C LYS A 117 16.52 18.39 -3.09
N LEU A 118 16.61 18.58 -4.40
CA LEU A 118 16.39 19.88 -5.04
C LEU A 118 15.06 19.97 -5.80
N LEU A 119 14.56 18.88 -6.37
CA LEU A 119 13.34 18.92 -7.16
C LEU A 119 12.11 19.00 -6.23
N PRO A 120 11.26 20.04 -6.34
CA PRO A 120 10.11 20.19 -5.46
C PRO A 120 9.22 18.95 -5.44
N TYR A 121 8.81 18.53 -4.24
CA TYR A 121 7.98 17.36 -3.98
C TYR A 121 8.59 15.99 -4.34
N PHE A 122 9.77 15.92 -4.96
CA PHE A 122 10.36 14.64 -5.34
C PHE A 122 10.71 13.78 -4.11
N ASN A 123 11.10 14.43 -3.01
CA ASN A 123 11.32 13.78 -1.71
C ASN A 123 10.07 13.16 -1.06
N LYS A 124 8.89 13.30 -1.66
CA LYS A 124 7.66 12.63 -1.22
C LYS A 124 7.44 11.27 -1.88
N PHE A 125 8.16 10.97 -2.96
CA PHE A 125 8.11 9.67 -3.62
C PHE A 125 9.06 8.68 -2.96
N ARG A 126 8.65 7.41 -2.96
CA ARG A 126 9.47 6.26 -2.58
C ARG A 126 9.42 5.21 -3.69
N VAL A 127 10.32 4.25 -3.62
CA VAL A 127 10.38 3.11 -4.55
C VAL A 127 10.76 3.59 -5.97
N PRO A 128 12.03 3.97 -6.19
CA PRO A 128 12.51 4.48 -7.47
C PRO A 128 12.16 3.57 -8.66
N SER A 129 12.14 2.25 -8.48
CA SER A 129 11.78 1.29 -9.53
C SER A 129 10.40 1.50 -10.14
N MET A 130 9.46 2.16 -9.45
CA MET A 130 8.11 2.43 -9.95
C MET A 130 8.06 3.49 -11.05
N ILE A 131 9.11 4.30 -11.22
CA ILE A 131 9.20 5.23 -12.36
C ILE A 131 9.23 4.48 -13.71
N HIS A 132 9.51 3.17 -13.69
CA HIS A 132 9.48 2.35 -14.89
C HIS A 132 8.14 2.41 -15.63
N ILE A 133 7.01 2.72 -15.00
CA ILE A 133 5.77 2.93 -15.77
C ILE A 133 5.92 3.97 -16.90
N ILE A 134 6.79 4.96 -16.73
CA ILE A 134 7.14 5.94 -17.78
C ILE A 134 8.07 5.31 -18.83
N LEU A 135 9.04 4.49 -18.39
CA LEU A 135 9.87 3.66 -19.28
C LEU A 135 8.99 2.76 -20.15
N ASP A 136 7.99 2.09 -19.58
CA ASP A 136 7.10 1.16 -20.27
C ASP A 136 6.33 1.84 -21.39
N ILE A 137 5.69 2.97 -21.08
CA ILE A 137 4.96 3.75 -22.08
C ILE A 137 5.89 4.20 -23.20
N ALA A 138 7.08 4.71 -22.86
CA ALA A 138 8.04 5.18 -23.85
C ALA A 138 8.55 4.03 -24.75
N MET A 139 8.84 2.86 -24.17
CA MET A 139 9.32 1.68 -24.89
C MET A 139 8.25 1.11 -25.82
N LEU A 140 6.98 1.07 -25.40
CA LEU A 140 5.86 0.62 -26.24
C LEU A 140 5.62 1.56 -27.42
N ILE A 141 5.68 2.88 -27.19
CA ILE A 141 5.59 3.88 -28.26
C ILE A 141 6.77 3.71 -29.24
N LEU A 142 7.99 3.56 -28.73
CA LEU A 142 9.16 3.29 -29.57
C LEU A 142 9.00 2.01 -30.38
N ALA A 143 8.52 0.91 -29.78
CA ALA A 143 8.27 -0.32 -30.51
C ALA A 143 7.25 -0.14 -31.66
N GLY A 144 6.18 0.62 -31.43
CA GLY A 144 5.22 0.99 -32.48
C GLY A 144 5.85 1.83 -33.60
N ILE A 145 6.66 2.84 -33.24
CA ILE A 145 7.42 3.64 -34.20
C ILE A 145 8.41 2.78 -34.99
N GLY A 146 9.07 1.81 -34.34
CA GLY A 146 9.99 0.87 -34.97
C GLY A 146 9.30 -0.03 -35.99
N LEU A 147 8.12 -0.54 -35.65
CA LEU A 147 7.28 -1.31 -36.59
C LEU A 147 6.84 -0.45 -37.78
N GLN A 148 6.41 0.79 -37.54
CA GLN A 148 6.07 1.73 -38.61
C GLN A 148 7.29 2.01 -39.51
N ALA A 149 8.46 2.24 -38.92
CA ALA A 149 9.69 2.51 -39.66
C ALA A 149 10.11 1.31 -40.53
N LEU A 150 9.83 0.07 -40.10
CA LEU A 150 9.99 -1.12 -40.95
C LEU A 150 9.07 -1.10 -42.17
N PHE A 151 7.81 -0.66 -42.01
CA PHE A 151 6.85 -0.57 -43.13
C PHE A 151 7.29 0.47 -44.16
N GLU A 152 7.75 1.62 -43.69
CA GLU A 152 8.30 2.69 -44.51
C GLU A 152 9.57 2.23 -45.22
N LEU A 153 10.48 1.56 -44.50
CA LEU A 153 11.69 0.99 -45.09
C LEU A 153 11.36 0.03 -46.22
N ARG A 154 10.46 -0.95 -45.99
CA ARG A 154 10.04 -1.90 -47.03
C ARG A 154 9.53 -1.20 -48.29
N THR A 155 8.74 -0.14 -48.11
CA THR A 155 8.14 0.62 -49.22
C THR A 155 9.20 1.42 -50.00
N GLN A 156 10.22 1.93 -49.30
CA GLN A 156 11.32 2.68 -49.91
C GLN A 156 12.35 1.79 -50.61
N LEU A 157 12.58 0.56 -50.13
CA LEU A 157 13.66 -0.32 -50.61
C LEU A 157 13.70 -0.51 -52.15
N PRO A 158 12.58 -0.66 -52.88
CA PRO A 158 12.59 -0.78 -54.34
C PRO A 158 12.97 0.52 -55.07
N GLN A 159 12.76 1.68 -54.44
CA GLN A 159 12.98 3.01 -55.04
C GLN A 159 14.40 3.56 -54.80
N LEU A 160 15.15 2.96 -53.87
CA LEU A 160 16.48 3.43 -53.50
C LEU A 160 17.55 2.97 -54.49
N LYS A 161 18.57 3.82 -54.70
CA LYS A 161 19.77 3.44 -55.46
C LYS A 161 20.43 2.19 -54.85
N PRO A 162 21.07 1.30 -55.64
CA PRO A 162 21.64 0.04 -55.13
C PRO A 162 22.56 0.22 -53.92
N MET A 163 23.38 1.28 -53.92
CA MET A 163 24.31 1.59 -52.83
C MET A 163 23.59 2.00 -51.53
N GLU A 164 22.55 2.83 -51.63
CA GLU A 164 21.73 3.26 -50.49
C GLU A 164 20.89 2.12 -49.92
N ARG A 165 20.30 1.30 -50.80
CA ARG A 165 19.58 0.07 -50.43
C ARG A 165 20.48 -0.87 -49.64
N SER A 166 21.69 -1.12 -50.15
CA SER A 166 22.70 -1.95 -49.47
C SER A 166 23.09 -1.37 -48.12
N ARG A 167 23.31 -0.04 -48.03
CA ARG A 167 23.65 0.64 -46.77
C ARG A 167 22.54 0.51 -45.72
N LYS A 168 21.29 0.80 -46.06
CA LYS A 168 20.15 0.68 -45.12
C LYS A 168 19.97 -0.77 -44.67
N MET A 169 20.02 -1.73 -45.59
CA MET A 169 19.86 -3.15 -45.26
C MET A 169 21.02 -3.67 -44.39
N LYS A 170 22.26 -3.25 -44.64
CA LYS A 170 23.41 -3.54 -43.77
C LYS A 170 23.21 -2.96 -42.37
N GLY A 171 22.65 -1.75 -42.25
CA GLY A 171 22.32 -1.14 -40.98
C GLY A 171 21.35 -1.98 -40.15
N VAL A 172 20.23 -2.40 -40.76
CA VAL A 172 19.25 -3.28 -40.09
C VAL A 172 19.88 -4.61 -39.70
N LYS A 173 20.59 -5.29 -40.61
CA LYS A 173 21.26 -6.56 -40.31
C LYS A 173 22.25 -6.44 -39.16
N ARG A 174 23.10 -5.40 -39.16
CA ARG A 174 24.06 -5.13 -38.08
C ARG A 174 23.36 -4.95 -36.74
N TYR A 175 22.27 -4.19 -36.70
CA TYR A 175 21.48 -4.02 -35.48
C TYR A 175 20.88 -5.35 -35.00
N LEU A 176 20.24 -6.12 -35.89
CA LEU A 176 19.66 -7.41 -35.53
C LEU A 176 20.71 -8.39 -35.02
N TYR A 177 21.90 -8.45 -35.65
CA TYR A 177 22.99 -9.31 -35.19
C TYR A 177 23.58 -8.84 -33.85
N ALA A 178 23.77 -7.54 -33.67
CA ALA A 178 24.27 -7.00 -32.40
C ALA A 178 23.28 -7.27 -31.25
N PHE A 179 21.99 -7.02 -31.48
CA PHE A 179 20.94 -7.30 -30.50
C PHE A 179 20.85 -8.80 -30.18
N THR A 180 20.90 -9.65 -31.20
CA THR A 180 20.95 -11.12 -31.03
C THR A 180 22.18 -11.55 -30.25
N GLY A 181 23.35 -10.99 -30.56
CA GLY A 181 24.59 -11.28 -29.83
C GLY A 181 24.49 -10.93 -28.35
N ILE A 182 23.87 -9.80 -28.00
CA ILE A 182 23.63 -9.40 -26.61
C ILE A 182 22.71 -10.41 -25.91
N VAL A 183 21.56 -10.75 -26.52
CA VAL A 183 20.61 -11.70 -25.91
C VAL A 183 21.23 -13.09 -25.78
N LEU A 184 21.95 -13.56 -26.80
CA LEU A 184 22.64 -14.85 -26.75
C LEU A 184 23.74 -14.87 -25.68
N LEU A 185 24.49 -13.77 -25.50
CA LEU A 185 25.48 -13.67 -24.43
C LEU A 185 24.81 -13.79 -23.04
N LEU A 186 23.70 -13.09 -22.82
CA LEU A 186 22.94 -13.18 -21.56
C LEU A 186 22.43 -14.61 -21.30
N VAL A 187 21.93 -15.28 -22.34
CA VAL A 187 21.46 -16.66 -22.23
C VAL A 187 22.62 -17.63 -22.03
N LEU A 188 23.77 -17.40 -22.66
CA LEU A 188 24.96 -18.21 -22.48
C LEU A 188 25.46 -18.17 -21.03
N ILE A 189 25.39 -16.99 -20.39
CA ILE A 189 25.71 -16.83 -18.97
C ILE A 189 24.81 -17.72 -18.10
N VAL A 190 23.52 -17.83 -18.43
CA VAL A 190 22.59 -18.75 -17.73
C VAL A 190 22.90 -20.21 -18.06
N LEU A 191 23.12 -20.55 -19.33
CA LEU A 191 23.32 -21.94 -19.79
C LEU A 191 24.62 -22.56 -19.32
N LEU A 192 25.74 -21.87 -19.48
CA LEU A 192 27.08 -22.37 -19.15
C LEU A 192 27.48 -22.07 -17.71
N GLY A 193 26.73 -21.20 -17.04
CA GLY A 193 27.08 -20.65 -15.74
C GLY A 193 26.22 -21.18 -14.61
N LYS A 194 25.76 -22.45 -14.59
CA LYS A 194 24.97 -22.95 -13.44
C LYS A 194 25.66 -22.71 -12.11
N SER A 195 26.95 -23.03 -11.99
CA SER A 195 27.74 -22.77 -10.79
C SER A 195 27.85 -21.27 -10.47
N ILE A 196 28.08 -20.44 -11.49
CA ILE A 196 28.17 -18.98 -11.38
C ILE A 196 26.84 -18.40 -10.91
N TYR A 197 25.73 -18.79 -11.53
CA TYR A 197 24.36 -18.40 -11.17
C TYR A 197 24.05 -18.79 -9.73
N MET A 198 24.32 -20.04 -9.34
CA MET A 198 24.09 -20.51 -7.97
C MET A 198 24.93 -19.73 -6.95
N GLY A 199 26.15 -19.33 -7.32
CA GLY A 199 27.01 -18.47 -6.51
C GLY A 199 26.50 -17.03 -6.41
N MET A 200 26.03 -16.46 -7.52
CA MET A 200 25.42 -15.12 -7.57
C MET A 200 24.13 -15.07 -6.75
N ALA A 201 23.24 -16.04 -6.93
CA ALA A 201 22.01 -16.16 -6.15
C ALA A 201 22.28 -16.41 -4.66
N GLY A 202 23.40 -17.05 -4.33
CA GLY A 202 23.85 -17.24 -2.94
C GLY A 202 24.48 -16.02 -2.28
N SER A 203 24.98 -15.07 -3.07
CA SER A 203 25.58 -13.80 -2.63
C SER A 203 24.70 -12.58 -2.97
N GLY A 204 23.42 -12.85 -3.26
CA GLY A 204 22.39 -11.88 -3.60
C GLY A 204 22.06 -10.93 -2.45
N GLY A 205 21.01 -10.12 -2.62
CA GLY A 205 20.47 -9.32 -1.51
C GLY A 205 19.78 -10.16 -0.44
N HIS A 206 19.42 -11.41 -0.77
CA HIS A 206 18.68 -12.35 0.08
C HIS A 206 19.42 -13.68 0.18
N THR A 207 19.34 -14.32 1.35
CA THR A 207 19.92 -15.64 1.59
C THR A 207 18.95 -16.73 1.17
N LEU A 208 19.13 -17.27 -0.04
CA LEU A 208 18.34 -18.39 -0.53
C LEU A 208 18.96 -19.72 -0.09
N ASN A 209 18.12 -20.70 0.24
CA ASN A 209 18.56 -22.09 0.41
C ASN A 209 18.85 -22.74 -0.96
N GLU A 210 19.48 -23.92 -0.96
CA GLU A 210 19.90 -24.58 -2.21
C GLU A 210 18.72 -24.91 -3.13
N ALA A 211 17.59 -25.37 -2.58
CA ALA A 211 16.39 -25.68 -3.35
C ALA A 211 15.81 -24.44 -4.05
N GLN A 212 15.74 -23.31 -3.34
CA GLN A 212 15.27 -22.02 -3.89
C GLN A 212 16.20 -21.49 -4.98
N ARG A 213 17.53 -21.64 -4.81
CA ARG A 213 18.50 -21.25 -5.84
C ARG A 213 18.35 -22.10 -7.11
N LEU A 214 18.18 -23.41 -6.94
CA LEU A 214 17.97 -24.33 -8.04
C LEU A 214 16.65 -24.05 -8.76
N GLU A 215 15.58 -23.76 -8.01
CA GLU A 215 14.31 -23.34 -8.58
C GLU A 215 14.46 -22.06 -9.40
N ALA A 216 15.12 -21.04 -8.84
CA ALA A 216 15.38 -19.78 -9.54
C ALA A 216 16.17 -20.02 -10.84
N TYR A 217 17.22 -20.85 -10.79
CA TYR A 217 18.01 -21.23 -11.96
C TYR A 217 17.16 -21.91 -13.04
N ASN A 218 16.35 -22.90 -12.67
CA ASN A 218 15.51 -23.63 -13.61
C ASN A 218 14.49 -22.70 -14.31
N LYS A 219 13.91 -21.74 -13.57
CA LYS A 219 13.02 -20.74 -14.17
C LYS A 219 13.78 -19.81 -15.11
N ALA A 220 14.97 -19.34 -14.73
CA ALA A 220 15.82 -18.49 -15.57
C ALA A 220 16.23 -19.23 -16.87
N LEU A 221 16.51 -20.52 -16.78
CA LEU A 221 16.86 -21.38 -17.90
C LEU A 221 15.69 -21.51 -18.90
N LEU A 222 14.49 -21.81 -18.41
CA LEU A 222 13.28 -21.89 -19.25
C LEU A 222 12.98 -20.55 -19.94
N ASP A 223 13.08 -19.45 -19.18
CA ASP A 223 12.87 -18.11 -19.73
C ASP A 223 13.94 -17.74 -20.77
N SER A 224 15.18 -18.21 -20.60
CA SER A 224 16.26 -18.01 -21.58
C SER A 224 15.96 -18.68 -22.92
N PHE A 225 15.51 -19.94 -22.91
CA PHE A 225 15.12 -20.63 -24.14
C PHE A 225 13.92 -19.98 -24.83
N LYS A 226 12.92 -19.57 -24.05
CA LYS A 226 11.76 -18.82 -24.55
C LYS A 226 12.20 -17.54 -25.26
N SER A 227 13.06 -16.74 -24.63
CA SER A 227 13.53 -15.47 -25.19
C SER A 227 14.34 -15.65 -26.48
N ILE A 228 15.16 -16.69 -26.59
CA ILE A 228 15.83 -17.04 -27.86
C ILE A 228 14.81 -17.41 -28.93
N GLY A 229 13.84 -18.27 -28.61
CA GLY A 229 12.83 -18.73 -29.55
C GLY A 229 12.00 -17.56 -30.12
N LEU A 230 11.52 -16.69 -29.23
CA LEU A 230 10.76 -15.48 -29.61
C LEU A 230 11.61 -14.52 -30.45
N LEU A 231 12.87 -14.29 -30.07
CA LEU A 231 13.77 -13.42 -30.81
C LEU A 231 14.06 -13.97 -32.22
N ALA A 232 14.39 -15.26 -32.32
CA ALA A 232 14.67 -15.91 -33.58
C ALA A 232 13.46 -15.83 -34.53
N LEU A 233 12.26 -16.14 -34.03
CA LEU A 233 11.03 -16.05 -34.81
C LEU A 233 10.73 -14.60 -35.23
N ALA A 234 10.89 -13.63 -34.34
CA ALA A 234 10.68 -12.21 -34.66
C ALA A 234 11.64 -11.73 -35.77
N ILE A 235 12.92 -12.12 -35.70
CA ILE A 235 13.92 -11.80 -36.72
C ILE A 235 13.55 -12.43 -38.07
N VAL A 236 13.14 -13.71 -38.07
CA VAL A 236 12.67 -14.41 -39.28
C VAL A 236 11.49 -13.66 -39.90
N LEU A 237 10.48 -13.31 -39.11
CA LEU A 237 9.30 -12.56 -39.57
C LEU A 237 9.69 -11.19 -40.16
N ILE A 238 10.58 -10.45 -39.50
CA ILE A 238 11.08 -9.15 -40.00
C ILE A 238 11.79 -9.34 -41.35
N PHE A 239 12.66 -10.35 -41.49
CA PHE A 239 13.34 -10.60 -42.77
C PHE A 239 12.38 -11.04 -43.88
N GLN A 240 11.41 -11.91 -43.58
CA GLN A 240 10.39 -12.34 -44.54
C GLN A 240 9.54 -11.15 -45.01
N PHE A 241 9.16 -10.26 -44.09
CA PHE A 241 8.47 -9.02 -44.43
C PHE A 241 9.30 -8.10 -45.34
N LEU A 242 10.59 -7.90 -45.03
CA LEU A 242 11.48 -7.09 -45.86
C LEU A 242 11.76 -7.71 -47.25
N LYS A 243 11.57 -9.03 -47.40
CA LYS A 243 11.64 -9.75 -48.68
C LYS A 243 10.32 -9.77 -49.47
N ASN A 244 9.30 -9.02 -49.03
CA ASN A 244 7.94 -9.02 -49.59
C ASN A 244 7.12 -10.32 -49.38
N ASN A 245 7.58 -11.27 -48.56
CA ASN A 245 6.88 -12.54 -48.34
C ASN A 245 5.76 -12.46 -47.29
N LEU A 246 5.67 -11.36 -46.53
CA LEU A 246 4.63 -11.14 -45.52
C LEU A 246 3.93 -9.80 -45.74
N THR A 247 2.63 -9.71 -45.42
CA THR A 247 1.88 -8.45 -45.44
C THR A 247 2.14 -7.63 -44.16
N ARG A 248 1.77 -6.33 -44.17
CA ARG A 248 1.84 -5.47 -42.98
C ARG A 248 0.94 -6.00 -41.86
N LEU A 249 -0.26 -6.46 -42.22
CA LEU A 249 -1.23 -7.02 -41.28
C LEU A 249 -0.70 -8.30 -40.64
N THR A 250 -0.20 -9.25 -41.45
CA THR A 250 0.34 -10.52 -40.94
C THR A 250 1.51 -10.29 -39.99
N LEU A 251 2.48 -9.43 -40.36
CA LEU A 251 3.61 -9.13 -39.47
C LEU A 251 3.14 -8.53 -38.15
N THR A 252 2.19 -7.58 -38.20
CA THR A 252 1.64 -6.94 -37.00
C THR A 252 0.97 -7.96 -36.09
N LEU A 253 0.04 -8.75 -36.64
CA LEU A 253 -0.69 -9.76 -35.88
C LEU A 253 0.24 -10.82 -35.29
N SER A 254 1.22 -11.30 -36.05
CA SER A 254 2.17 -12.30 -35.56
C SER A 254 3.03 -11.74 -34.42
N LEU A 255 3.62 -10.55 -34.57
CA LEU A 255 4.45 -9.96 -33.51
C LEU A 255 3.61 -9.62 -32.27
N SER A 256 2.39 -9.08 -32.44
CA SER A 256 1.49 -8.81 -31.32
C SER A 256 1.06 -10.09 -30.60
N ALA A 257 0.70 -11.15 -31.33
CA ALA A 257 0.36 -12.44 -30.74
C ALA A 257 1.54 -13.05 -29.96
N MET A 258 2.76 -12.93 -30.49
CA MET A 258 3.97 -13.38 -29.80
C MET A 258 4.24 -12.59 -28.51
N VAL A 259 4.08 -11.27 -28.53
CA VAL A 259 4.22 -10.44 -27.32
C VAL A 259 3.13 -10.78 -26.29
N ILE A 260 1.87 -10.92 -26.71
CA ILE A 260 0.77 -11.30 -25.83
C ILE A 260 1.03 -12.68 -25.20
N PHE A 261 1.40 -13.66 -26.02
CA PHE A 261 1.75 -15.00 -25.53
C PHE A 261 2.88 -14.96 -24.50
N ASP A 262 3.94 -14.20 -24.79
CA ASP A 262 5.09 -14.06 -23.92
C ASP A 262 4.73 -13.43 -22.56
N LEU A 263 3.92 -12.36 -22.57
CA LEU A 263 3.45 -11.69 -21.35
C LEU A 263 2.48 -12.57 -20.56
N ILE A 264 1.52 -13.25 -21.19
CA ILE A 264 0.61 -14.19 -20.51
C ILE A 264 1.39 -15.31 -19.81
N MET A 265 2.46 -15.83 -20.42
CA MET A 265 3.31 -16.85 -19.81
C MET A 265 4.07 -16.35 -18.57
N VAL A 266 4.31 -15.04 -18.47
CA VAL A 266 4.87 -14.41 -17.27
C VAL A 266 3.76 -14.18 -16.25
N ASP A 267 2.62 -13.61 -16.64
CA ASP A 267 1.49 -13.31 -15.75
C ASP A 267 0.88 -14.57 -15.11
N ALA A 268 0.84 -15.68 -15.84
CA ALA A 268 0.37 -16.98 -15.35
C ALA A 268 1.23 -17.54 -14.19
N LYS A 269 2.46 -17.05 -14.02
CA LYS A 269 3.32 -17.39 -12.87
C LYS A 269 3.04 -16.50 -11.65
N ILE A 270 2.31 -15.39 -11.81
CA ILE A 270 1.97 -14.44 -10.75
C ILE A 270 0.57 -14.76 -10.19
N ILE A 271 -0.38 -15.04 -11.08
CA ILE A 271 -1.79 -15.22 -10.71
C ILE A 271 -2.05 -16.70 -10.40
N HIS A 272 -2.36 -16.97 -9.13
CA HIS A 272 -2.85 -18.28 -8.67
C HIS A 272 -4.29 -18.13 -8.18
N PRO A 273 -5.30 -18.31 -9.05
CA PRO A 273 -6.70 -18.24 -8.65
C PRO A 273 -6.95 -19.31 -7.58
N ARG A 274 -7.55 -18.90 -6.45
CA ARG A 274 -8.07 -19.84 -5.44
C ARG A 274 -9.51 -20.20 -5.79
N ASP A 275 -9.95 -21.37 -5.35
CA ASP A 275 -11.34 -21.79 -5.56
C ASP A 275 -12.28 -20.88 -4.74
N LYS A 276 -13.47 -20.57 -5.28
CA LYS A 276 -14.48 -19.79 -4.56
C LYS A 276 -14.97 -20.50 -3.30
N SER A 277 -14.91 -21.82 -3.25
CA SER A 277 -15.23 -22.61 -2.05
C SER A 277 -14.24 -22.32 -0.92
N ASP A 278 -12.95 -22.20 -1.22
CA ASP A 278 -11.91 -21.81 -0.24
C ASP A 278 -12.17 -20.41 0.32
N GLU A 279 -12.56 -19.46 -0.53
CA GLU A 279 -12.90 -18.10 -0.10
C GLU A 279 -14.11 -18.09 0.85
N LYS A 280 -15.19 -18.79 0.48
CA LYS A 280 -16.38 -18.89 1.33
C LYS A 280 -16.08 -19.58 2.66
N ALA A 281 -15.27 -20.63 2.65
CA ALA A 281 -14.84 -21.32 3.86
C ALA A 281 -13.97 -20.42 4.74
N PHE A 282 -13.04 -19.67 4.14
CA PHE A 282 -12.15 -18.76 4.83
C PHE A 282 -12.90 -17.63 5.54
N PHE A 283 -13.97 -17.10 4.93
CA PHE A 283 -14.81 -16.04 5.48
C PHE A 283 -16.13 -16.54 6.09
N ALA A 284 -16.23 -17.83 6.41
CA ALA A 284 -17.39 -18.37 7.10
C ALA A 284 -17.50 -17.74 8.51
N ALA A 285 -18.72 -17.37 8.89
CA ALA A 285 -18.96 -16.77 10.21
C ALA A 285 -18.74 -17.80 11.32
N THR A 286 -17.72 -17.58 12.14
CA THR A 286 -17.43 -18.39 13.33
C THR A 286 -18.50 -18.20 14.41
N PRO A 287 -18.60 -19.11 15.41
CA PRO A 287 -19.50 -18.92 16.55
C PRO A 287 -19.31 -17.57 17.27
N ALA A 288 -18.06 -17.13 17.42
CA ALA A 288 -17.72 -15.80 17.94
C ALA A 288 -18.32 -14.67 17.08
N VAL A 289 -18.18 -14.74 15.75
CA VAL A 289 -18.80 -13.75 14.84
C VAL A 289 -20.32 -13.76 14.96
N GLN A 290 -20.95 -14.93 15.05
CA GLN A 290 -22.40 -15.05 15.18
C GLN A 290 -22.90 -14.42 16.48
N TYR A 291 -22.20 -14.64 17.59
CA TYR A 291 -22.49 -13.99 18.88
C TYR A 291 -22.36 -12.46 18.77
N LEU A 292 -21.23 -11.97 18.24
CA LEU A 292 -20.95 -10.53 18.12
C LEU A 292 -21.97 -9.80 17.25
N LYS A 293 -22.53 -10.45 16.22
CA LYS A 293 -23.58 -9.86 15.36
C LYS A 293 -24.92 -9.62 16.07
N GLN A 294 -25.14 -10.22 17.25
CA GLN A 294 -26.37 -10.03 18.03
C GLN A 294 -26.29 -8.83 18.99
N GLU A 295 -25.10 -8.26 19.16
CA GLU A 295 -24.86 -7.13 20.06
C GLU A 295 -25.50 -5.84 19.50
N LYS A 296 -26.30 -5.16 20.35
CA LYS A 296 -27.03 -3.95 19.96
C LYS A 296 -26.30 -2.67 20.31
N GLU A 297 -25.47 -2.69 21.35
CA GLU A 297 -24.68 -1.54 21.77
C GLU A 297 -23.46 -1.37 20.86
N LEU A 298 -22.90 -0.16 20.81
CA LEU A 298 -21.62 0.06 20.15
C LEU A 298 -20.49 -0.59 20.94
N TYR A 299 -19.65 -1.37 20.24
CA TYR A 299 -18.49 -2.03 20.82
C TYR A 299 -17.31 -2.05 19.85
N ARG A 300 -16.13 -2.33 20.40
CA ARG A 300 -14.97 -2.85 19.66
C ARG A 300 -14.56 -4.21 20.22
N ILE A 301 -13.86 -4.98 19.40
CA ILE A 301 -13.15 -6.17 19.84
C ILE A 301 -11.64 -5.97 19.84
N PHE A 302 -10.94 -6.76 20.65
CA PHE A 302 -9.50 -6.94 20.57
C PHE A 302 -9.18 -8.40 20.24
N PRO A 303 -8.82 -8.72 18.98
CA PRO A 303 -8.27 -10.02 18.60
C PRO A 303 -6.86 -10.14 19.17
N VAL A 304 -6.69 -10.94 20.23
CA VAL A 304 -5.46 -11.01 21.02
C VAL A 304 -4.57 -12.16 20.57
N LEU A 305 -5.09 -13.39 20.61
CA LEU A 305 -4.47 -14.61 20.10
C LEU A 305 -5.49 -15.33 19.23
N ASP A 306 -5.57 -14.86 18.01
CA ASP A 306 -6.55 -15.28 17.03
C ASP A 306 -5.83 -15.75 15.79
N ASP A 307 -6.30 -16.85 15.21
CA ASP A 307 -5.78 -17.36 13.92
C ASP A 307 -6.18 -16.42 12.78
N LYS A 308 -7.23 -15.61 12.98
CA LYS A 308 -7.67 -14.59 12.04
C LYS A 308 -6.91 -13.28 12.25
N SER A 309 -6.49 -12.68 11.14
CA SER A 309 -5.93 -11.31 11.17
C SER A 309 -6.99 -10.29 11.60
N GLY A 310 -6.60 -9.16 12.19
CA GLY A 310 -7.53 -8.08 12.53
C GLY A 310 -8.40 -7.59 11.35
N ASN A 311 -7.91 -7.70 10.11
CA ASN A 311 -8.68 -7.33 8.92
C ASN A 311 -9.72 -8.37 8.50
N TRP A 312 -9.63 -9.61 8.99
CA TRP A 312 -10.63 -10.64 8.70
C TRP A 312 -12.00 -10.24 9.25
N TYR A 313 -12.06 -9.68 10.46
CA TYR A 313 -13.29 -9.17 11.08
C TYR A 313 -13.96 -8.04 10.30
N MET A 314 -13.21 -7.31 9.47
CA MET A 314 -13.76 -6.28 8.60
C MET A 314 -14.74 -6.87 7.58
N TYR A 315 -14.51 -8.11 7.11
CA TYR A 315 -15.45 -8.81 6.22
C TYR A 315 -16.83 -9.00 6.87
N HIS A 316 -16.85 -9.14 8.20
CA HIS A 316 -18.07 -9.27 9.00
C HIS A 316 -18.59 -7.94 9.55
N LEU A 317 -17.97 -6.81 9.18
CA LEU A 317 -18.28 -5.46 9.68
C LEU A 317 -18.14 -5.34 11.22
N ILE A 318 -17.25 -6.13 11.83
CA ILE A 318 -17.01 -6.09 13.28
C ILE A 318 -15.86 -5.10 13.58
N PRO A 319 -16.10 -4.02 14.34
CA PRO A 319 -15.05 -3.05 14.69
C PRO A 319 -14.00 -3.67 15.61
N ASN A 320 -12.72 -3.50 15.27
CA ASN A 320 -11.62 -4.01 16.08
C ASN A 320 -10.46 -3.01 16.20
N ILE A 321 -9.61 -3.19 17.21
CA ILE A 321 -8.48 -2.28 17.48
C ILE A 321 -7.15 -2.72 16.85
N SER A 322 -7.05 -3.93 16.27
CA SER A 322 -5.79 -4.49 15.75
C SER A 322 -5.68 -4.51 14.22
N GLY A 323 -6.72 -4.07 13.49
CA GLY A 323 -6.76 -4.05 12.03
C GLY A 323 -5.71 -3.16 11.36
N TYR A 324 -5.29 -3.58 10.16
CA TYR A 324 -4.41 -2.81 9.29
C TYR A 324 -5.22 -1.92 8.33
N SER A 325 -4.86 -0.64 8.31
CA SER A 325 -5.28 0.31 7.28
C SER A 325 -4.05 0.91 6.60
N ALA A 326 -4.06 0.95 5.26
CA ALA A 326 -3.02 1.65 4.50
C ALA A 326 -3.02 3.17 4.77
N ALA A 327 -4.16 3.70 5.23
CA ALA A 327 -4.36 5.09 5.63
C ALA A 327 -4.40 5.23 7.17
N LYS A 328 -3.40 4.68 7.87
CA LYS A 328 -3.29 4.78 9.35
C LYS A 328 -2.76 6.15 9.81
N VAL A 329 -3.51 6.76 10.74
CA VAL A 329 -3.12 7.99 11.47
C VAL A 329 -1.99 7.67 12.45
N ARG A 330 -0.96 8.52 12.51
CA ARG A 330 0.25 8.33 13.34
C ARG A 330 -0.06 8.20 14.82
N LEU A 331 -1.00 8.98 15.36
CA LEU A 331 -1.43 8.87 16.76
C LEU A 331 -1.87 7.46 17.14
N TYR A 332 -2.54 6.75 16.23
CA TYR A 332 -2.96 5.37 16.48
C TYR A 332 -1.78 4.40 16.44
N GLN A 333 -0.81 4.63 15.55
CA GLN A 333 0.42 3.83 15.53
C GLN A 333 1.24 4.04 16.81
N ASP A 334 1.41 5.29 17.24
CA ASP A 334 2.09 5.61 18.50
C ASP A 334 1.43 4.91 19.69
N PHE A 335 0.09 4.88 19.74
CA PHE A 335 -0.64 4.13 20.75
C PHE A 335 -0.35 2.62 20.71
N LEU A 336 -0.33 2.01 19.52
CA LEU A 336 0.01 0.60 19.38
C LEU A 336 1.46 0.30 19.80
N ASP A 337 2.39 1.22 19.51
CA ASP A 337 3.80 1.10 19.91
C ASP A 337 3.96 1.21 21.43
N GLU A 338 3.24 2.13 22.07
CA GLU A 338 3.35 2.38 23.52
C GLU A 338 2.67 1.29 24.36
N THR A 339 1.61 0.68 23.84
CA THR A 339 0.90 -0.44 24.47
C THR A 339 1.53 -1.80 24.15
N GLY A 340 2.19 -1.92 23.00
CA GLY A 340 2.66 -3.19 22.46
C GLY A 340 1.53 -4.12 22.01
N PHE A 341 0.30 -3.60 21.81
CA PHE A 341 -0.85 -4.40 21.36
C PHE A 341 -0.70 -4.86 19.92
N GLY A 342 0.06 -4.12 19.10
CA GLY A 342 0.34 -4.47 17.71
C GLY A 342 1.60 -5.32 17.49
N SER A 343 2.37 -5.59 18.54
CA SER A 343 3.62 -6.36 18.47
C SER A 343 3.44 -7.76 19.06
N GLN A 344 4.10 -8.75 18.48
CA GLN A 344 4.22 -10.10 19.03
C GLN A 344 5.69 -10.38 19.37
N ASP A 345 5.92 -11.11 20.45
CA ASP A 345 7.23 -11.65 20.77
C ASP A 345 7.59 -12.84 19.87
N ARG A 346 8.78 -13.42 20.07
CA ARG A 346 9.26 -14.58 19.28
C ARG A 346 8.39 -15.84 19.42
N TYR A 347 7.48 -15.86 20.38
CA TYR A 347 6.57 -16.96 20.66
C TYR A 347 5.13 -16.66 20.22
N GLY A 348 4.90 -15.51 19.57
CA GLY A 348 3.58 -15.09 19.10
C GLY A 348 2.70 -14.43 20.16
N LEU A 349 3.20 -14.20 21.38
CA LEU A 349 2.43 -13.50 22.42
C LEU A 349 2.58 -11.99 22.26
N ASN A 350 1.47 -11.28 22.27
CA ASN A 350 1.51 -9.82 22.32
C ASN A 350 1.80 -9.30 23.74
N SER A 351 2.02 -7.97 23.87
CA SER A 351 2.31 -7.33 25.16
C SER A 351 1.22 -7.58 26.21
N PHE A 352 -0.04 -7.69 25.78
CA PHE A 352 -1.17 -7.97 26.67
C PHE A 352 -1.11 -9.40 27.24
N MET A 353 -0.82 -10.40 26.41
CA MET A 353 -0.79 -11.81 26.84
C MET A 353 0.47 -12.22 27.57
N SER A 354 1.61 -11.62 27.23
CA SER A 354 2.91 -11.96 27.85
C SER A 354 2.99 -11.67 29.37
N LYS A 355 1.98 -10.99 29.93
CA LYS A 355 1.85 -10.81 31.40
C LYS A 355 1.15 -11.99 32.08
N TYR A 356 0.22 -12.64 31.39
CA TYR A 356 -0.54 -13.79 31.90
C TYR A 356 0.16 -15.12 31.58
N TRP A 357 0.98 -15.14 30.52
CA TRP A 357 1.63 -16.36 30.05
C TRP A 357 3.10 -16.08 29.74
N ARG A 358 3.97 -16.96 30.24
CA ARG A 358 5.40 -16.99 29.90
C ARG A 358 5.67 -18.22 29.05
N VAL A 359 6.48 -18.07 28.01
CA VAL A 359 6.83 -19.18 27.11
C VAL A 359 8.31 -19.51 27.29
N GLY A 360 8.57 -20.75 27.71
CA GLY A 360 9.92 -21.28 27.92
C GLY A 360 10.16 -22.56 27.12
N MET A 361 11.43 -22.97 27.06
CA MET A 361 11.81 -24.29 26.55
C MET A 361 11.88 -25.26 27.72
N ARG A 362 11.08 -26.32 27.69
CA ARG A 362 11.15 -27.45 28.62
C ARG A 362 11.23 -28.71 27.78
N ASP A 363 12.26 -29.54 27.99
CA ASP A 363 12.47 -30.78 27.24
C ASP A 363 12.47 -30.60 25.72
N ASN A 364 13.12 -29.53 25.25
CA ASN A 364 13.19 -29.11 23.84
C ASN A 364 11.81 -28.82 23.19
N ARG A 365 10.76 -28.60 24.00
CA ARG A 365 9.42 -28.20 23.59
C ARG A 365 9.07 -26.82 24.15
N VAL A 366 8.39 -26.03 23.33
CA VAL A 366 7.83 -24.73 23.72
C VAL A 366 6.64 -24.99 24.65
N THR A 367 6.77 -24.61 25.91
CA THR A 367 5.72 -24.84 26.92
C THR A 367 5.25 -23.50 27.50
N PRO A 368 3.96 -23.14 27.36
CA PRO A 368 3.40 -21.98 28.02
C PRO A 368 3.18 -22.28 29.52
N VAL A 369 3.58 -21.33 30.37
CA VAL A 369 3.39 -21.38 31.82
C VAL A 369 2.55 -20.18 32.22
N GLU A 370 1.44 -20.43 32.90
CA GLU A 370 0.56 -19.39 33.42
C GLU A 370 1.26 -18.61 34.54
N VAL A 371 1.08 -17.29 34.54
CA VAL A 371 1.55 -16.39 35.59
C VAL A 371 0.37 -16.06 36.51
N PRO A 372 0.43 -16.43 37.80
CA PRO A 372 -0.59 -16.06 38.78
C PRO A 372 -0.83 -14.55 38.84
N LEU A 373 -2.09 -14.13 38.99
CA LEU A 373 -2.49 -12.71 38.94
C LEU A 373 -1.77 -11.82 39.95
N ASP A 374 -1.48 -12.35 41.13
CA ASP A 374 -0.78 -11.67 42.23
C ASP A 374 0.70 -11.40 41.89
N GLN A 375 1.28 -12.17 40.98
CA GLN A 375 2.64 -11.96 40.46
C GLN A 375 2.70 -10.94 39.32
N ILE A 376 1.55 -10.50 38.80
CA ILE A 376 1.48 -9.49 37.74
C ILE A 376 1.41 -8.10 38.37
N ALA A 377 2.42 -7.28 38.08
CA ALA A 377 2.51 -5.88 38.47
C ALA A 377 1.15 -5.15 38.35
N PRO A 378 0.58 -4.63 39.45
CA PRO A 378 -0.74 -3.99 39.46
C PRO A 378 -0.86 -2.85 38.45
N GLU A 379 0.19 -2.04 38.30
CA GLU A 379 0.26 -0.93 37.36
C GLU A 379 0.18 -1.39 35.90
N ARG A 380 0.80 -2.51 35.55
CA ARG A 380 0.70 -3.11 34.20
C ARG A 380 -0.71 -3.61 33.94
N ARG A 381 -1.33 -4.24 34.95
CA ARG A 381 -2.73 -4.68 34.89
C ARG A 381 -3.68 -3.49 34.72
N ALA A 382 -3.48 -2.42 35.48
CA ALA A 382 -4.30 -1.21 35.42
C ALA A 382 -4.14 -0.49 34.08
N PHE A 383 -2.91 -0.34 33.58
CA PHE A 383 -2.60 0.30 32.30
C PHE A 383 -3.34 -0.38 31.15
N ASP A 384 -3.16 -1.68 30.96
CA ASP A 384 -3.78 -2.39 29.83
C ASP A 384 -5.31 -2.34 29.89
N SER A 385 -5.89 -2.48 31.09
CA SER A 385 -7.34 -2.36 31.30
C SER A 385 -7.83 -0.97 30.90
N ALA A 386 -7.17 0.09 31.39
CA ALA A 386 -7.52 1.47 31.06
C ALA A 386 -7.49 1.73 29.55
N MET A 387 -6.52 1.16 28.83
CA MET A 387 -6.40 1.32 27.38
C MET A 387 -7.55 0.62 26.62
N LEU A 388 -7.93 -0.59 27.03
CA LEU A 388 -9.06 -1.33 26.45
C LEU A 388 -10.40 -0.67 26.78
N ASP A 389 -10.57 -0.26 28.04
CA ASP A 389 -11.78 0.38 28.55
C ASP A 389 -12.10 1.66 27.79
N MET A 390 -11.13 2.60 27.70
CA MET A 390 -11.33 3.89 27.01
C MET A 390 -11.52 3.74 25.49
N LEU A 391 -11.08 2.61 24.91
CA LEU A 391 -11.32 2.25 23.52
C LEU A 391 -12.64 1.50 23.30
N ASN A 392 -13.49 1.39 24.32
CA ASN A 392 -14.78 0.71 24.21
C ASN A 392 -14.61 -0.75 23.71
N VAL A 393 -13.52 -1.39 24.13
CA VAL A 393 -13.28 -2.81 23.85
C VAL A 393 -14.13 -3.64 24.80
N LYS A 394 -15.28 -4.12 24.32
CA LYS A 394 -16.24 -4.94 25.08
C LYS A 394 -15.87 -6.42 25.06
N TYR A 395 -15.20 -6.88 23.99
CA TYR A 395 -14.86 -8.29 23.81
C TYR A 395 -13.39 -8.48 23.42
N LEU A 396 -12.76 -9.50 23.98
CA LEU A 396 -11.46 -10.00 23.58
C LEU A 396 -11.65 -11.34 22.87
N VAL A 397 -10.96 -11.55 21.74
CA VAL A 397 -10.95 -12.84 21.03
C VAL A 397 -9.67 -13.60 21.34
N LEU A 398 -9.81 -14.82 21.86
CA LEU A 398 -8.71 -15.57 22.44
C LEU A 398 -8.95 -17.09 22.31
N GLN A 399 -8.17 -17.77 21.46
CA GLN A 399 -8.43 -19.17 21.12
C GLN A 399 -7.70 -20.20 22.01
N TYR A 400 -6.44 -19.98 22.37
CA TYR A 400 -5.57 -21.08 22.84
C TYR A 400 -5.09 -20.98 24.30
N LEU A 401 -5.11 -19.78 24.89
CA LEU A 401 -4.56 -19.55 26.23
C LEU A 401 -5.60 -18.79 27.05
N PRO A 402 -6.28 -19.41 28.03
CA PRO A 402 -7.34 -18.75 28.77
C PRO A 402 -6.83 -17.55 29.61
N LEU A 403 -7.77 -16.67 29.96
CA LEU A 403 -7.51 -15.55 30.86
C LEU A 403 -8.13 -15.81 32.23
N ASN A 404 -7.28 -15.87 33.24
CA ASN A 404 -7.71 -15.95 34.64
C ASN A 404 -7.64 -14.56 35.27
N ASP A 405 -8.44 -13.60 34.78
CA ASP A 405 -8.54 -12.25 35.34
C ASP A 405 -10.02 -11.86 35.49
N PRO A 406 -10.52 -11.48 36.68
CA PRO A 406 -11.95 -11.18 36.89
C PRO A 406 -12.52 -10.08 35.99
N ARG A 407 -11.67 -9.24 35.40
CA ARG A 407 -12.05 -8.19 34.44
C ARG A 407 -12.43 -8.73 33.07
N TYR A 408 -11.96 -9.93 32.72
CA TYR A 408 -12.22 -10.57 31.44
C TYR A 408 -12.88 -11.93 31.69
N GLN A 409 -14.19 -12.00 31.51
CA GLN A 409 -14.97 -13.20 31.80
C GLN A 409 -15.39 -13.90 30.51
N PRO A 410 -15.26 -15.23 30.40
CA PRO A 410 -15.69 -15.94 29.21
C PRO A 410 -17.20 -15.76 28.98
N VAL A 411 -17.63 -15.51 27.74
CA VAL A 411 -19.07 -15.31 27.42
C VAL A 411 -19.86 -16.62 27.38
N ALA A 412 -19.14 -17.71 27.10
CA ALA A 412 -19.58 -19.09 27.06
C ALA A 412 -18.34 -19.97 27.23
N ASP A 413 -18.45 -21.27 27.01
CA ASP A 413 -17.30 -22.17 26.95
C ASP A 413 -16.27 -21.65 25.91
N PRO A 414 -15.03 -21.28 26.31
CA PRO A 414 -14.02 -20.73 25.42
C PRO A 414 -13.61 -21.66 24.27
N GLU A 415 -13.77 -22.98 24.43
CA GLU A 415 -13.50 -23.95 23.36
C GLU A 415 -14.52 -23.86 22.22
N GLN A 416 -15.75 -23.42 22.54
CA GLN A 416 -16.83 -23.28 21.57
C GLN A 416 -16.93 -21.85 21.04
N ILE A 417 -16.80 -20.86 21.93
CA ILE A 417 -16.87 -19.43 21.62
C ILE A 417 -15.66 -18.76 22.29
N PRO A 418 -14.56 -18.52 21.56
CA PRO A 418 -13.32 -17.96 22.10
C PRO A 418 -13.42 -16.45 22.37
N LEU A 419 -14.40 -16.04 23.19
CA LEU A 419 -14.72 -14.65 23.52
C LEU A 419 -14.74 -14.44 25.03
N TYR A 420 -14.07 -13.38 25.45
CA TYR A 420 -14.10 -12.87 26.82
C TYR A 420 -14.73 -11.49 26.84
N ARG A 421 -15.70 -11.27 27.71
CA ARG A 421 -16.32 -9.97 27.98
C ARG A 421 -15.43 -9.17 28.94
N ASN A 422 -15.08 -7.96 28.52
CA ASN A 422 -14.50 -6.95 29.40
C ASN A 422 -15.59 -6.36 30.30
N THR A 423 -15.55 -6.67 31.59
CA THR A 423 -16.54 -6.19 32.57
C THR A 423 -16.30 -4.74 32.98
N THR A 424 -15.13 -4.19 32.66
CA THR A 424 -14.76 -2.79 32.90
C THR A 424 -14.82 -1.95 31.63
N VAL A 425 -15.50 -2.37 30.56
CA VAL A 425 -15.59 -1.53 29.35
C VAL A 425 -16.24 -0.17 29.65
N LEU A 426 -15.75 0.91 29.01
CA LEU A 426 -16.45 2.20 29.00
C LEU A 426 -17.36 2.32 27.78
N PRO A 427 -18.49 3.04 27.90
CA PRO A 427 -19.34 3.34 26.75
C PRO A 427 -18.56 4.17 25.73
N ARG A 428 -19.06 4.21 24.48
CA ARG A 428 -18.41 4.93 23.37
C ARG A 428 -18.22 6.42 23.67
N ALA A 429 -19.12 7.01 24.45
CA ALA A 429 -19.02 8.36 24.97
C ALA A 429 -19.16 8.31 26.51
N PHE A 430 -18.21 8.87 27.25
CA PHE A 430 -18.18 8.84 28.71
C PHE A 430 -17.67 10.17 29.28
N PHE A 431 -17.91 10.42 30.55
CA PHE A 431 -17.40 11.60 31.25
C PHE A 431 -16.21 11.24 32.14
N ALA A 432 -15.33 12.21 32.37
CA ALA A 432 -14.28 12.12 33.37
C ALA A 432 -14.48 13.15 34.48
N ASP A 433 -14.19 12.74 35.73
CA ASP A 433 -14.36 13.59 36.91
C ASP A 433 -13.39 14.76 37.00
N SER A 434 -12.23 14.63 36.37
CA SER A 434 -11.14 15.59 36.44
C SER A 434 -10.31 15.60 35.17
N THR A 435 -9.55 16.67 34.95
CA THR A 435 -8.57 16.76 33.87
C THR A 435 -7.16 16.83 34.42
N ARG A 436 -6.21 16.20 33.75
CA ARG A 436 -4.77 16.42 33.99
C ARG A 436 -4.07 16.84 32.72
N GLN A 437 -3.28 17.89 32.82
CA GLN A 437 -2.53 18.40 31.69
C GLN A 437 -1.16 17.73 31.61
N PHE A 438 -0.88 17.09 30.47
CA PHE A 438 0.42 16.56 30.13
C PHE A 438 0.70 16.89 28.66
N THR A 439 1.92 17.31 28.35
CA THR A 439 2.35 17.57 26.97
C THR A 439 3.40 16.56 26.54
N GLY A 440 3.32 16.14 25.28
CA GLY A 440 4.26 15.21 24.69
C GLY A 440 3.95 13.73 24.99
N ARG A 441 4.20 12.89 23.98
CA ARG A 441 3.96 11.43 24.01
C ARG A 441 4.53 10.77 25.26
N LYS A 442 5.81 11.00 25.55
CA LYS A 442 6.50 10.35 26.69
C LYS A 442 5.80 10.62 28.02
N ASN A 443 5.56 11.89 28.37
CA ASN A 443 4.98 12.26 29.66
C ASN A 443 3.57 11.70 29.84
N ILE A 444 2.77 11.69 28.76
CA ILE A 444 1.41 11.15 28.76
C ILE A 444 1.45 9.64 29.05
N PHE A 445 2.27 8.89 28.32
CA PHE A 445 2.36 7.44 28.50
C PHE A 445 3.06 7.03 29.78
N ASP A 446 4.04 7.80 30.29
CA ASP A 446 4.63 7.58 31.61
C ASP A 446 3.57 7.67 32.72
N PHE A 447 2.68 8.67 32.65
CA PHE A 447 1.57 8.78 33.58
C PHE A 447 0.56 7.62 33.44
N MET A 448 0.20 7.26 32.20
CA MET A 448 -0.70 6.12 31.96
C MET A 448 -0.12 4.80 32.49
N LYS A 449 1.18 4.55 32.25
CA LYS A 449 1.90 3.35 32.69
C LYS A 449 2.15 3.30 34.20
N SER A 450 2.01 4.44 34.91
CA SER A 450 2.17 4.49 36.37
C SER A 450 1.07 3.77 37.17
N GLY A 451 0.02 3.27 36.51
CA GLY A 451 -1.12 2.61 37.16
C GLY A 451 -2.12 3.58 37.83
N ARG A 452 -1.82 4.88 37.84
CA ARG A 452 -2.68 5.93 38.44
C ARG A 452 -3.70 6.53 37.47
N PHE A 453 -3.65 6.14 36.21
CA PHE A 453 -4.58 6.61 35.19
C PHE A 453 -5.82 5.71 35.14
N ASP A 454 -6.97 6.27 35.50
CA ASP A 454 -8.28 5.66 35.30
C ASP A 454 -9.10 6.58 34.38
N PRO A 455 -9.46 6.14 33.16
CA PRO A 455 -10.19 6.96 32.19
C PRO A 455 -11.58 7.39 32.69
N ARG A 456 -12.16 6.70 33.69
CA ARG A 456 -13.42 7.13 34.33
C ARG A 456 -13.27 8.41 35.14
N ARG A 457 -12.09 8.60 35.74
CA ARG A 457 -11.84 9.64 36.74
C ARG A 457 -11.03 10.79 36.17
N VAL A 458 -10.10 10.50 35.27
CA VAL A 458 -9.14 11.48 34.76
C VAL A 458 -9.12 11.45 33.23
N ALA A 459 -9.37 12.60 32.62
CA ALA A 459 -9.07 12.85 31.21
C ALA A 459 -7.72 13.58 31.09
N ILE A 460 -6.80 13.02 30.32
CA ILE A 460 -5.53 13.68 29.99
C ILE A 460 -5.77 14.63 28.83
N ILE A 461 -5.38 15.89 28.97
CA ILE A 461 -5.48 16.92 27.94
C ILE A 461 -4.09 17.54 27.70
N GLU A 462 -3.84 18.01 26.48
CA GLU A 462 -2.55 18.64 26.14
C GLU A 462 -2.60 20.17 26.21
N GLU A 463 -3.79 20.73 26.43
CA GLU A 463 -4.06 22.17 26.39
C GLU A 463 -4.88 22.60 27.61
N ASN A 464 -4.86 23.90 27.91
CA ASN A 464 -5.61 24.44 29.05
C ASN A 464 -7.12 24.24 28.85
N PRO A 465 -7.85 23.76 29.87
CA PRO A 465 -9.29 23.63 29.78
C PRO A 465 -9.93 25.03 29.76
N PRO A 466 -11.05 25.24 29.03
CA PRO A 466 -11.73 26.53 28.98
C PRO A 466 -12.38 26.91 30.32
N PHE A 467 -12.60 25.94 31.20
CA PHE A 467 -13.09 26.12 32.57
C PHE A 467 -12.68 24.92 33.43
N ALA A 468 -12.66 25.09 34.75
CA ALA A 468 -12.41 23.99 35.68
C ALA A 468 -13.52 22.94 35.59
N VAL A 469 -13.14 21.66 35.59
CA VAL A 469 -14.08 20.54 35.63
C VAL A 469 -14.37 20.14 37.07
N ALA A 470 -15.58 19.65 37.30
CA ALA A 470 -16.03 19.06 38.55
C ALA A 470 -16.38 17.58 38.31
N PRO A 471 -16.41 16.76 39.39
CA PRO A 471 -16.77 15.34 39.29
C PRO A 471 -18.08 15.13 38.54
N ALA A 472 -18.11 14.12 37.68
CA ALA A 472 -19.23 13.80 36.80
C ALA A 472 -20.33 13.05 37.57
N GLY A 473 -20.89 13.69 38.60
CA GLY A 473 -21.98 13.13 39.38
C GLY A 473 -23.27 13.03 38.56
N ALA A 474 -23.60 11.82 38.10
CA ALA A 474 -24.84 11.47 37.37
C ALA A 474 -25.03 12.15 36.00
N ASN A 475 -23.94 12.40 35.26
CA ASN A 475 -24.01 12.81 33.86
C ASN A 475 -24.29 11.59 32.96
N THR A 476 -25.06 11.79 31.89
CA THR A 476 -25.39 10.73 30.91
C THR A 476 -25.06 11.19 29.50
N ALA A 477 -24.62 10.27 28.64
CA ALA A 477 -24.34 10.53 27.24
C ALA A 477 -24.76 9.32 26.42
N GLU A 478 -25.61 9.55 25.43
CA GLU A 478 -26.14 8.53 24.54
C GLU A 478 -25.82 8.91 23.09
N ILE A 479 -25.23 7.99 22.34
CA ILE A 479 -24.99 8.19 20.91
C ILE A 479 -26.28 7.84 20.17
N THR A 480 -26.97 8.87 19.67
CA THR A 480 -28.23 8.72 18.93
C THR A 480 -28.00 8.41 17.45
N ARG A 481 -26.81 8.74 16.93
CA ARG A 481 -26.39 8.41 15.57
C ARG A 481 -24.89 8.14 15.49
N HIS A 482 -24.49 7.06 14.83
CA HIS A 482 -23.08 6.71 14.60
C HIS A 482 -22.85 6.37 13.12
N ASP A 483 -22.43 7.36 12.35
CA ASP A 483 -22.08 7.23 10.93
C ASP A 483 -20.61 7.61 10.68
N LEU A 484 -20.12 7.28 9.48
CA LEU A 484 -18.74 7.60 9.07
C LEU A 484 -18.42 9.10 9.06
N HIS A 485 -19.38 9.95 8.71
CA HIS A 485 -19.20 11.40 8.57
C HIS A 485 -19.90 12.22 9.66
N GLN A 486 -20.70 11.58 10.52
CA GLN A 486 -21.48 12.27 11.52
C GLN A 486 -21.71 11.38 12.74
N ILE A 487 -21.53 11.94 13.93
CA ILE A 487 -21.85 11.30 15.20
C ILE A 487 -22.67 12.28 16.02
N ASP A 488 -23.89 11.88 16.40
CA ASP A 488 -24.79 12.68 17.20
C ASP A 488 -24.90 12.08 18.60
N ILE A 489 -24.81 12.94 19.62
CA ILE A 489 -24.80 12.54 21.04
C ILE A 489 -25.76 13.45 21.80
N ALA A 490 -26.70 12.84 22.52
CA ALA A 490 -27.50 13.53 23.52
C ALA A 490 -26.81 13.38 24.88
N ALA A 491 -26.59 14.50 25.58
CA ALA A 491 -25.89 14.49 26.86
C ALA A 491 -26.65 15.29 27.92
N GLN A 492 -26.73 14.77 29.14
CA GLN A 492 -27.25 15.47 30.31
C GLN A 492 -26.11 15.73 31.28
N VAL A 493 -25.84 16.99 31.57
CA VAL A 493 -24.66 17.43 32.32
C VAL A 493 -25.10 18.22 33.55
N LYS A 494 -24.73 17.77 34.75
CA LYS A 494 -25.09 18.43 36.01
C LYS A 494 -24.03 19.41 36.51
N SER A 495 -22.77 19.17 36.18
CA SER A 495 -21.60 19.94 36.60
C SER A 495 -20.67 20.19 35.42
N PRO A 496 -19.90 21.30 35.38
CA PRO A 496 -18.93 21.53 34.32
C PRO A 496 -17.97 20.34 34.19
N THR A 497 -17.90 19.71 33.01
CA THR A 497 -17.21 18.43 32.83
C THR A 497 -16.57 18.33 31.44
N ILE A 498 -15.87 17.22 31.19
CA ILE A 498 -15.38 16.83 29.88
C ILE A 498 -16.06 15.54 29.42
N LEU A 499 -16.71 15.60 28.26
CA LEU A 499 -17.15 14.43 27.50
C LEU A 499 -15.97 13.90 26.70
N VAL A 500 -15.62 12.63 26.89
CA VAL A 500 -14.63 11.89 26.11
C VAL A 500 -15.37 10.97 25.14
N LEU A 501 -15.14 11.19 23.85
CA LEU A 501 -15.63 10.32 22.78
C LEU A 501 -14.51 9.38 22.37
N SER A 502 -14.77 8.08 22.48
CA SER A 502 -13.88 6.99 22.08
C SER A 502 -13.77 6.87 20.56
N GLU A 503 -13.34 7.94 19.90
CA GLU A 503 -13.08 8.06 18.48
C GLU A 503 -11.75 8.77 18.25
N ILE A 504 -11.02 8.36 17.21
CA ILE A 504 -9.64 8.80 17.02
C ILE A 504 -9.57 10.29 16.72
N TYR A 505 -8.80 11.05 17.52
CA TYR A 505 -8.55 12.47 17.29
C TYR A 505 -7.85 12.67 15.94
N TYR A 506 -8.53 13.39 15.05
CA TYR A 506 -8.04 13.75 13.73
C TYR A 506 -8.51 15.17 13.42
N PRO A 507 -7.65 16.19 13.63
CA PRO A 507 -8.07 17.59 13.57
C PRO A 507 -8.35 18.07 12.15
N ALA A 508 -7.86 17.35 11.14
CA ALA A 508 -8.09 17.65 9.73
C ALA A 508 -9.49 17.18 9.28
N GLY A 509 -10.52 17.93 9.64
CA GLY A 509 -11.86 17.84 9.04
C GLY A 509 -12.99 17.53 10.01
N TRP A 510 -12.72 16.98 11.20
CA TRP A 510 -13.75 16.87 12.23
C TRP A 510 -14.04 18.23 12.85
N LYS A 511 -15.31 18.60 12.87
CA LYS A 511 -15.87 19.74 13.59
C LYS A 511 -16.86 19.23 14.64
N ALA A 512 -16.96 19.95 15.75
CA ALA A 512 -17.94 19.66 16.78
C ALA A 512 -18.87 20.85 16.98
N TYR A 513 -20.13 20.56 17.27
CA TYR A 513 -21.16 21.54 17.55
C TYR A 513 -21.86 21.14 18.85
N VAL A 514 -22.07 22.09 19.75
CA VAL A 514 -22.88 21.91 20.96
C VAL A 514 -24.05 22.89 20.84
N ASP A 515 -25.27 22.36 20.79
CA ASP A 515 -26.51 23.12 20.61
C ASP A 515 -26.45 24.04 19.37
N GLY A 516 -25.88 23.51 18.28
CA GLY A 516 -25.72 24.21 17.01
C GLY A 516 -24.54 25.19 16.94
N LYS A 517 -23.82 25.45 18.05
CA LYS A 517 -22.65 26.34 18.06
C LYS A 517 -21.36 25.55 17.88
N GLU A 518 -20.53 25.95 16.91
CA GLU A 518 -19.23 25.32 16.67
C GLU A 518 -18.35 25.45 17.92
N THR A 519 -17.76 24.34 18.36
CA THR A 519 -16.88 24.27 19.52
C THR A 519 -15.59 23.53 19.19
N ARG A 520 -14.57 23.76 20.00
CA ARG A 520 -13.26 23.18 19.83
C ARG A 520 -13.24 21.72 20.29
N ILE A 521 -12.70 20.84 19.45
CA ILE A 521 -12.37 19.46 19.81
C ILE A 521 -10.99 19.43 20.48
N PHE A 522 -10.91 18.86 21.68
CA PHE A 522 -9.67 18.69 22.41
C PHE A 522 -9.10 17.29 22.17
N LYS A 523 -7.77 17.18 22.08
CA LYS A 523 -7.08 15.89 22.06
C LYS A 523 -7.03 15.36 23.49
N THR A 524 -7.65 14.19 23.70
CA THR A 524 -7.87 13.63 25.03
C THR A 524 -7.33 12.22 25.12
N ASN A 525 -6.72 11.86 26.25
CA ASN A 525 -6.13 10.54 26.49
C ASN A 525 -5.21 10.09 25.34
N TYR A 526 -4.40 11.01 24.82
CA TYR A 526 -3.50 10.86 23.68
C TYR A 526 -4.15 10.66 22.30
N LEU A 527 -5.21 9.84 22.17
CA LEU A 527 -5.77 9.48 20.87
C LEU A 527 -7.26 9.76 20.69
N LEU A 528 -7.99 10.21 21.71
CA LEU A 528 -9.44 10.38 21.70
C LEU A 528 -9.85 11.84 21.55
N ARG A 529 -11.15 12.07 21.28
CA ARG A 529 -11.74 13.41 21.16
C ARG A 529 -12.39 13.78 22.49
N GLY A 530 -12.19 15.01 22.93
CA GLY A 530 -12.83 15.58 24.12
C GLY A 530 -13.59 16.86 23.82
N LEU A 531 -14.70 17.08 24.54
CA LEU A 531 -15.47 18.33 24.56
C LEU A 531 -15.75 18.76 25.99
N PHE A 532 -15.51 20.03 26.28
CA PHE A 532 -15.90 20.62 27.56
C PHE A 532 -17.35 21.09 27.50
N LEU A 533 -18.15 20.65 28.48
CA LEU A 533 -19.57 20.95 28.57
C LEU A 533 -19.88 21.66 29.88
N ARG A 534 -20.75 22.67 29.81
CA ARG A 534 -21.32 23.32 30.99
C ARG A 534 -22.54 22.51 31.47
N PRO A 535 -23.09 22.79 32.67
CA PRO A 535 -24.34 22.18 33.09
C PRO A 535 -25.49 22.49 32.11
N GLY A 536 -26.27 21.47 31.78
CA GLY A 536 -27.39 21.54 30.84
C GLY A 536 -27.64 20.23 30.09
N ASP A 537 -28.76 20.19 29.39
CA ASP A 537 -29.04 19.18 28.37
C ASP A 537 -28.47 19.67 27.04
N HIS A 538 -27.68 18.83 26.38
CA HIS A 538 -26.92 19.20 25.20
C HIS A 538 -27.18 18.24 24.04
N GLN A 539 -27.32 18.82 22.84
CA GLN A 539 -27.23 18.11 21.57
C GLN A 539 -25.86 18.36 20.95
N ILE A 540 -25.07 17.30 20.83
CA ILE A 540 -23.68 17.35 20.38
C ILE A 540 -23.59 16.68 19.03
N VAL A 541 -23.02 17.37 18.05
CA VAL A 541 -22.85 16.85 16.69
C VAL A 541 -21.38 16.95 16.31
N PHE A 542 -20.75 15.81 16.08
CA PHE A 542 -19.47 15.74 15.38
C PHE A 542 -19.73 15.53 13.90
N LYS A 543 -19.16 16.38 13.04
CA LYS A 543 -19.32 16.29 11.59
C LYS A 543 -17.96 16.32 10.90
N PHE A 544 -17.75 15.42 9.96
CA PHE A 544 -16.55 15.39 9.13
C PHE A 544 -16.79 16.23 7.86
N ASP A 545 -16.21 17.42 7.82
CA ASP A 545 -16.35 18.39 6.73
C ASP A 545 -15.01 19.08 6.40
N PRO A 546 -14.06 18.36 5.78
CA PRO A 546 -12.74 18.91 5.45
C PRO A 546 -12.82 19.93 4.31
N ALA A 547 -12.21 21.10 4.52
CA ALA A 547 -12.18 22.19 3.55
C ALA A 547 -11.55 21.78 2.21
N SER A 548 -10.51 20.94 2.26
CA SER A 548 -9.82 20.41 1.07
C SER A 548 -10.73 19.58 0.17
N TYR A 549 -11.64 18.79 0.73
CA TYR A 549 -12.62 18.02 -0.05
C TYR A 549 -13.60 18.94 -0.76
N ARG A 550 -14.11 19.98 -0.07
CA ARG A 550 -15.00 20.98 -0.69
C ARG A 550 -14.32 21.70 -1.85
N ALA A 551 -13.08 22.14 -1.66
CA ALA A 551 -12.30 22.78 -2.72
C ALA A 551 -12.02 21.81 -3.89
N GLY A 552 -11.60 20.59 -3.59
CA GLY A 552 -11.34 19.55 -4.59
C GLY A 552 -12.58 19.23 -5.43
N LYS A 553 -13.76 19.14 -4.82
CA LYS A 553 -15.03 18.94 -5.52
C LYS A 553 -15.28 20.04 -6.56
N TRP A 554 -15.10 21.31 -6.19
CA TRP A 554 -15.27 22.43 -7.12
C TRP A 554 -14.22 22.43 -8.23
N ILE A 555 -12.94 22.22 -7.91
CA ILE A 555 -11.86 22.16 -8.90
C ILE A 555 -12.11 21.03 -9.90
N SER A 556 -12.44 19.83 -9.44
CA SER A 556 -12.73 18.69 -10.31
C SER A 556 -13.95 18.93 -11.19
N THR A 557 -15.01 19.53 -10.64
CA THR A 557 -16.22 19.86 -11.41
C THR A 557 -15.91 20.87 -12.52
N LEU A 558 -15.20 21.96 -12.19
CA LEU A 558 -14.81 22.98 -13.17
C LEU A 558 -13.87 22.42 -14.24
N THR A 559 -12.91 21.57 -13.85
CA THR A 559 -11.99 20.91 -14.79
C THR A 559 -12.74 19.99 -15.75
N LEU A 560 -13.71 19.21 -15.26
CA LEU A 560 -14.55 18.35 -16.11
C LEU A 560 -15.35 19.17 -17.12
N LEU A 561 -15.99 20.26 -16.67
CA LEU A 561 -16.73 21.16 -17.54
C LEU A 561 -15.84 21.78 -18.62
N LEU A 562 -14.60 22.17 -18.26
CA LEU A 562 -13.62 22.67 -19.21
C LEU A 562 -13.23 21.61 -20.25
N LEU A 563 -12.92 20.38 -19.82
CA LEU A 563 -12.56 19.29 -20.73
C LEU A 563 -13.70 18.92 -21.69
N LEU A 564 -14.94 18.89 -21.21
CA LEU A 564 -16.11 18.69 -22.05
C LEU A 564 -16.30 19.82 -23.04
N GLY A 565 -16.07 21.08 -22.62
CA GLY A 565 -16.08 22.24 -23.51
C GLY A 565 -15.02 22.16 -24.60
N LEU A 566 -13.78 21.81 -24.25
CA LEU A 566 -12.68 21.63 -25.20
C LEU A 566 -12.94 20.49 -26.18
N LEU A 567 -13.49 19.36 -25.71
CA LEU A 567 -13.87 18.24 -26.57
C LEU A 567 -14.99 18.65 -27.53
N GLY A 568 -16.03 19.32 -27.02
CA GLY A 568 -17.13 19.84 -27.83
C GLY A 568 -16.62 20.81 -28.91
N TYR A 569 -15.70 21.71 -28.55
CA TYR A 569 -15.05 22.62 -29.48
C TYR A 569 -14.21 21.89 -30.54
N ALA A 570 -13.42 20.89 -30.15
CA ALA A 570 -12.63 20.08 -31.07
C ALA A 570 -13.53 19.30 -32.06
N LEU A 571 -14.61 18.70 -31.57
CA LEU A 571 -15.61 18.02 -32.41
C LEU A 571 -16.31 19.00 -33.36
N TRP A 572 -16.65 20.20 -32.90
CA TRP A 572 -17.20 21.26 -33.74
C TRP A 572 -16.23 21.70 -34.84
N LEU A 573 -14.95 21.86 -34.54
CA LEU A 573 -13.91 22.15 -35.54
C LEU A 573 -13.76 21.01 -36.57
N LEU A 574 -13.80 19.75 -36.13
CA LEU A 574 -13.76 18.59 -37.02
C LEU A 574 -14.99 18.53 -37.93
N TYR A 575 -16.18 18.81 -37.38
CA TYR A 575 -17.42 18.92 -38.14
C TYR A 575 -17.35 20.04 -39.19
N GLN A 576 -16.87 21.22 -38.80
CA GLN A 576 -16.65 22.34 -39.72
C GLN A 576 -15.67 21.99 -40.85
N ARG A 577 -14.56 21.31 -40.53
CA ARG A 577 -13.59 20.86 -41.54
C ARG A 577 -14.17 19.86 -42.53
N ARG A 578 -14.97 18.89 -42.04
CA ARG A 578 -15.68 17.95 -42.92
C ARG A 578 -16.69 18.64 -43.83
N ARG A 579 -17.42 19.65 -43.32
CA ARG A 579 -18.38 20.43 -44.12
C ARG A 579 -17.70 21.30 -45.19
N LYS A 580 -16.45 21.73 -44.95
CA LYS A 580 -15.66 22.54 -45.90
C LYS A 580 -14.91 21.71 -46.95
N GLN A 581 -14.89 20.37 -46.85
CA GLN A 581 -14.36 19.53 -47.93
C GLN A 581 -15.42 19.38 -49.02
N PRO A 582 -15.14 19.71 -50.29
CA PRO A 582 -16.09 19.48 -51.38
C PRO A 582 -16.42 17.98 -51.47
N PRO A 583 -17.65 17.61 -51.88
CA PRO A 583 -18.00 16.21 -52.06
C PRO A 583 -17.01 15.58 -53.05
N VAL A 584 -16.43 14.45 -52.65
CA VAL A 584 -15.62 13.63 -53.55
C VAL A 584 -16.57 13.15 -54.64
N THR A 585 -16.48 13.77 -55.82
CA THR A 585 -17.15 13.30 -57.03
C THR A 585 -16.65 11.89 -57.31
N ALA A 586 -17.58 10.94 -57.27
CA ALA A 586 -17.36 9.51 -57.49
C ALA A 586 -16.85 9.21 -58.91
#